data_AF-A0A6A5XSR7-F1
#
_entry.id   AF-A0A6A5XSR7-F1
#
_cell.length_a   1.000
_cell.length_b   1.000
_cell.length_c   1.000
_cell.angle_alpha   90.00
_cell.angle_beta   90.00
_cell.angle_gamma   90.00
#
_symmetry.space_group_name_H-M   'P 1'
#
loop_
_entity.id
_entity.type
_entity.pdbx_description
1 polymer ?
#
loop_
_entity_poly.entity_id
_entity_poly.type
_entity_poly.pdbx_seq_one_letter_code
_entity_poly.pdbx_strand_id
1 'polypeptide(L)'
;MSQIHQTSPFLRLPPEIRLAIMEHVFEPPPRNTGFITPHSISACPRSNLSHLILDTTYFPSTSLALLLTCHQFSHDFTRLAFTHTPFTLTNPFTPLAPQITKTLHPHQIASIRHLRLVAGAHQFRDMCTWRQHAFNLPTLHLATLDIVFHSSGYWHYPADFTADVVQLLRRLEGVDALRFVRNGALVKGGFKTWCNRVVALVLKEDHWNRYDAPGAPVLEATWWTWTFWDREQVFELVAMEGERGAMPEEVYMKEVGPLVEALMRSVESEEREPDPRPRGMWA
;
A
#
# COMPACT_ATOMS: atom_id res chain seq x y z
N MET A 1 -2.99 33.25 -45.44
CA MET A 1 -2.53 33.72 -44.10
C MET A 1 -1.79 32.57 -43.45
N SER A 2 -0.47 32.62 -43.46
CA SER A 2 0.39 31.55 -42.95
C SER A 2 0.44 31.65 -41.42
N GLN A 3 -0.20 30.73 -40.71
CA GLN A 3 -0.03 30.63 -39.26
C GLN A 3 1.40 30.17 -38.99
N ILE A 4 2.22 31.08 -38.45
CA ILE A 4 3.54 30.75 -37.93
C ILE A 4 3.28 29.91 -36.67
N HIS A 5 3.48 28.59 -36.75
CA HIS A 5 3.50 27.72 -35.59
C HIS A 5 4.68 28.14 -34.69
N GLN A 6 4.39 28.93 -33.66
CA GLN A 6 5.35 29.19 -32.59
C GLN A 6 5.57 27.87 -31.85
N THR A 7 6.64 27.16 -32.20
CA THR A 7 7.13 26.02 -31.43
C THR A 7 7.43 26.49 -30.01
N SER A 8 6.82 25.84 -29.00
CA SER A 8 7.06 26.15 -27.60
C SER A 8 8.56 26.21 -27.29
N PRO A 9 9.05 27.26 -26.60
CA PRO A 9 10.47 27.39 -26.27
C PRO A 9 10.97 26.22 -25.41
N PHE A 10 10.07 25.58 -24.64
CA PHE A 10 10.38 24.39 -23.87
C PHE A 10 10.80 23.21 -24.75
N LEU A 11 10.14 22.99 -25.90
CA LEU A 11 10.47 21.88 -26.80
C LEU A 11 11.80 22.08 -27.55
N ARG A 12 12.40 23.27 -27.46
CA ARG A 12 13.74 23.56 -27.99
C ARG A 12 14.85 23.19 -27.02
N LEU A 13 14.51 22.87 -25.76
CA LEU A 13 15.49 22.44 -24.76
C LEU A 13 15.99 21.02 -25.07
N PRO A 14 17.26 20.70 -24.76
CA PRO A 14 17.77 19.34 -24.78
C PRO A 14 16.88 18.37 -23.99
N PRO A 15 16.71 17.11 -24.44
CA PRO A 15 15.89 16.11 -23.77
C PRO A 15 16.18 15.96 -22.26
N GLU A 16 17.45 16.04 -21.88
CA GLU A 16 17.92 15.90 -20.50
C GLU A 16 17.38 17.02 -19.62
N ILE A 17 17.43 18.26 -20.12
CA ILE A 17 16.90 19.43 -19.42
C ILE A 17 15.38 19.35 -19.33
N ARG A 18 14.70 18.90 -20.40
CA ARG A 18 13.25 18.71 -20.40
C ARG A 18 12.82 17.67 -19.36
N LEU A 19 13.53 16.55 -19.27
CA LEU A 19 13.25 15.51 -18.29
C LEU A 19 13.48 15.99 -16.86
N ALA A 20 14.60 16.67 -16.58
CA ALA A 20 14.89 17.20 -15.24
C ALA A 20 13.83 18.22 -14.77
N ILE A 21 13.37 19.10 -15.68
CA ILE A 21 12.26 20.02 -15.37
C ILE A 21 10.99 19.24 -15.07
N MET A 22 10.65 18.25 -15.90
CA MET A 22 9.41 17.49 -15.72
C MET A 22 9.45 16.60 -14.49
N GLU A 23 10.60 16.06 -14.11
CA GLU A 23 10.78 15.30 -12.88
C GLU A 23 10.43 16.14 -11.67
N HIS A 24 10.94 17.39 -11.63
CA HIS A 24 10.57 18.33 -10.58
C HIS A 24 9.09 18.74 -10.61
N VAL A 25 8.48 18.86 -11.79
CA VAL A 25 7.06 19.22 -11.92
C VAL A 25 6.13 18.08 -11.50
N PHE A 26 6.52 16.83 -11.80
CA PHE A 26 5.75 15.64 -11.42
C PHE A 26 6.02 15.18 -10.00
N GLU A 27 7.09 15.66 -9.36
CA GLU A 27 7.36 15.40 -7.95
C GLU A 27 6.15 15.86 -7.11
N PRO A 28 5.43 14.94 -6.45
CA PRO A 28 4.22 15.30 -5.75
C PRO A 28 4.57 16.25 -4.60
N PRO A 29 3.97 17.44 -4.52
CA PRO A 29 4.18 18.29 -3.35
C PRO A 29 3.68 17.53 -2.11
N PRO A 30 4.23 17.80 -0.91
CA PRO A 30 3.90 17.06 0.32
C PRO A 30 2.39 17.07 0.67
N ARG A 31 1.60 17.98 0.08
CA ARG A 31 0.14 18.06 0.23
C ARG A 31 -0.66 17.22 -0.78
N ASN A 32 -0.05 16.75 -1.86
CA ASN A 32 -0.73 16.03 -2.95
C ASN A 32 -0.36 14.55 -2.97
N THR A 33 -0.05 14.00 -1.79
CA THR A 33 0.19 12.58 -1.61
C THR A 33 -1.12 11.79 -1.61
N GLY A 34 -2.31 12.43 -1.63
CA GLY A 34 -3.61 11.76 -1.57
C GLY A 34 -4.01 11.29 -0.17
N PHE A 35 -3.22 11.64 0.85
CA PHE A 35 -3.57 11.49 2.25
C PHE A 35 -3.45 12.83 2.97
N ILE A 36 -4.27 13.02 4.00
CA ILE A 36 -4.25 14.17 4.89
C ILE A 36 -4.10 13.71 6.35
N THR A 37 -3.40 14.51 7.14
CA THR A 37 -3.41 14.38 8.60
C THR A 37 -4.35 15.45 9.16
N PRO A 38 -5.39 15.11 9.93
CA PRO A 38 -6.45 16.03 10.34
C PRO A 38 -6.04 17.20 11.25
N HIS A 39 -4.74 17.41 11.53
CA HIS A 39 -4.26 18.59 12.25
C HIS A 39 -4.61 19.92 11.56
N SER A 40 -5.00 19.91 10.28
CA SER A 40 -5.34 21.13 9.51
C SER A 40 -6.84 21.43 9.39
N ILE A 41 -7.76 20.58 9.87
CA ILE A 41 -9.21 20.84 9.73
C ILE A 41 -9.91 20.75 11.08
N SER A 42 -10.17 21.92 11.66
CA SER A 42 -10.82 22.23 12.95
C SER A 42 -12.30 21.77 13.08
N ALA A 43 -12.75 20.74 12.36
CA ALA A 43 -14.19 20.44 12.23
C ALA A 43 -14.73 19.32 13.13
N CYS A 44 -13.90 18.59 13.87
CA CYS A 44 -14.38 17.54 14.79
C CYS A 44 -13.73 17.65 16.18
N PRO A 45 -14.46 18.13 17.22
CA PRO A 45 -13.94 18.29 18.58
C PRO A 45 -13.74 16.97 19.34
N ARG A 46 -13.87 15.80 18.68
CA ARG A 46 -13.83 14.48 19.32
C ARG A 46 -12.65 13.59 18.92
N SER A 47 -11.77 14.02 18.02
CA SER A 47 -10.59 13.23 17.66
C SER A 47 -9.30 14.05 17.78
N ASN A 48 -8.64 13.96 18.93
CA ASN A 48 -7.22 14.34 19.09
C ASN A 48 -6.28 13.37 18.35
N LEU A 49 -6.78 12.61 17.36
CA LEU A 49 -6.09 11.52 16.71
C LEU A 49 -5.51 12.00 15.39
N SER A 50 -4.21 12.22 15.38
CA SER A 50 -3.40 12.61 14.22
C SER A 50 -3.15 11.45 13.25
N HIS A 51 -4.19 10.71 12.88
CA HIS A 51 -4.06 9.54 12.01
C HIS A 51 -4.19 9.92 10.54
N LEU A 52 -3.59 9.12 9.67
CA LEU A 52 -3.61 9.33 8.23
C LEU A 52 -5.01 8.98 7.66
N ILE A 53 -5.60 9.90 6.89
CA ILE A 53 -6.91 9.72 6.24
C ILE A 53 -6.76 9.96 4.75
N LEU A 54 -7.46 9.19 3.93
CA LEU A 54 -7.52 9.37 2.48
C LEU A 54 -8.14 10.73 2.14
N ASP A 55 -7.47 11.51 1.30
CA ASP A 55 -8.02 12.76 0.80
C ASP A 55 -9.08 12.47 -0.27
N THR A 56 -10.35 12.76 0.05
CA THR A 56 -11.48 12.56 -0.88
C THR A 56 -11.51 13.57 -2.01
N THR A 57 -10.73 14.65 -1.91
CA THR A 57 -10.60 15.69 -2.94
C THR A 57 -9.42 15.46 -3.88
N TYR A 58 -8.60 14.44 -3.59
CA TYR A 58 -7.47 14.06 -4.43
C TYR A 58 -7.92 13.37 -5.71
N PHE A 59 -7.45 13.88 -6.85
CA PHE A 59 -7.67 13.25 -8.15
C PHE A 59 -6.34 13.12 -8.93
N PRO A 60 -5.98 11.92 -9.42
CA PRO A 60 -4.79 11.70 -10.24
C PRO A 60 -4.77 12.55 -11.51
N SER A 61 -5.94 12.94 -12.02
CA SER A 61 -6.08 13.80 -13.20
C SER A 61 -5.38 15.15 -13.05
N THR A 62 -5.25 15.66 -11.84
CA THR A 62 -4.53 16.92 -11.57
C THR A 62 -3.05 16.82 -11.93
N SER A 63 -2.39 15.72 -11.54
CA SER A 63 -1.00 15.44 -11.91
C SER A 63 -0.86 15.10 -13.39
N LEU A 64 -1.83 14.36 -13.96
CA LEU A 64 -1.77 13.92 -15.36
C LEU A 64 -2.18 15.01 -16.37
N ALA A 65 -2.75 16.13 -15.93
CA ALA A 65 -3.27 17.19 -16.80
C ALA A 65 -2.20 17.74 -17.77
N LEU A 66 -0.91 17.70 -17.39
CA LEU A 66 0.19 18.13 -18.24
C LEU A 66 0.32 17.31 -19.53
N LEU A 67 -0.06 16.03 -19.49
CA LEU A 67 -0.03 15.16 -20.67
C LEU A 67 -1.07 15.59 -21.72
N LEU A 68 -2.10 16.35 -21.33
CA LEU A 68 -3.17 16.83 -22.21
C LEU A 68 -2.79 18.11 -22.98
N THR A 69 -1.62 18.70 -22.70
CA THR A 69 -1.20 19.96 -23.32
C THR A 69 -0.94 19.81 -24.82
N CYS A 70 -0.23 18.77 -25.24
CA CYS A 70 -0.02 18.42 -26.65
C CYS A 70 0.46 16.95 -26.81
N HIS A 71 0.41 16.44 -28.04
CA HIS A 71 0.83 15.07 -28.35
C HIS A 71 2.28 14.77 -27.95
N GLN A 72 3.21 15.73 -28.10
CA GLN A 72 4.61 15.54 -27.74
C GLN A 72 4.77 15.32 -26.22
N PHE A 73 4.02 16.07 -25.41
CA PHE A 73 4.06 15.92 -23.95
C PHE A 73 3.49 14.56 -23.51
N SER A 74 2.37 14.16 -24.11
CA SER A 74 1.82 12.83 -23.90
C SER A 74 2.85 11.75 -24.24
N HIS A 75 3.51 11.83 -25.39
CA HIS A 75 4.48 10.82 -25.80
C HIS A 75 5.74 10.79 -24.90
N ASP A 76 6.35 11.96 -24.65
CA ASP A 76 7.66 12.04 -23.98
C ASP A 76 7.57 11.80 -22.47
N PHE A 77 6.46 12.19 -21.84
CA PHE A 77 6.37 12.24 -20.37
C PHE A 77 5.35 11.27 -19.76
N THR A 78 4.66 10.45 -20.56
CA THR A 78 3.70 9.46 -20.02
C THR A 78 4.32 8.56 -18.95
N ARG A 79 5.51 8.00 -19.22
CA ARG A 79 6.19 7.12 -18.25
C ARG A 79 6.44 7.85 -16.94
N LEU A 80 7.07 9.02 -17.00
CA LEU A 80 7.41 9.83 -15.83
C LEU A 80 6.16 10.22 -15.03
N ALA A 81 5.13 10.73 -15.71
CA ALA A 81 3.88 11.12 -15.07
C ALA A 81 3.20 9.95 -14.34
N PHE A 82 3.14 8.76 -14.96
CA PHE A 82 2.54 7.57 -14.34
C PHE A 82 3.39 7.00 -13.19
N THR A 83 4.70 7.13 -13.25
CA THR A 83 5.61 6.71 -12.17
C THR A 83 5.42 7.57 -10.93
N HIS A 84 5.30 8.89 -11.06
CA HIS A 84 5.17 9.79 -9.92
C HIS A 84 3.73 10.00 -9.42
N THR A 85 2.71 9.62 -10.19
CA THR A 85 1.31 9.82 -9.81
C THR A 85 0.78 8.65 -8.97
N PRO A 86 0.32 8.88 -7.73
CA PRO A 86 -0.47 7.91 -7.00
C PRO A 86 -1.86 7.70 -7.59
N PHE A 87 -2.24 6.45 -7.85
CA PHE A 87 -3.58 6.12 -8.33
C PHE A 87 -4.44 5.56 -7.21
N THR A 88 -5.65 6.09 -7.04
CA THR A 88 -6.59 5.62 -6.00
C THR A 88 -7.76 4.89 -6.64
N LEU A 89 -7.97 3.64 -6.21
CA LEU A 89 -9.09 2.79 -6.62
C LEU A 89 -10.12 2.76 -5.49
N THR A 90 -11.22 3.49 -5.69
CA THR A 90 -12.27 3.66 -4.68
C THR A 90 -13.51 2.78 -4.90
N ASN A 91 -13.65 2.17 -6.08
CA ASN A 91 -14.84 1.42 -6.44
C ASN A 91 -14.77 -0.02 -5.91
N PRO A 92 -15.63 -0.41 -4.95
CA PRO A 92 -15.58 -1.73 -4.34
C PRO A 92 -16.38 -2.79 -5.12
N PHE A 93 -16.99 -2.46 -6.25
CA PHE A 93 -17.91 -3.37 -6.96
C PHE A 93 -17.43 -3.75 -8.36
N THR A 94 -16.31 -3.19 -8.83
CA THR A 94 -15.79 -3.47 -10.17
C THR A 94 -14.51 -4.28 -10.08
N PRO A 95 -14.41 -5.43 -10.78
CA PRO A 95 -13.16 -6.17 -10.82
C PRO A 95 -12.08 -5.30 -11.47
N LEU A 96 -11.00 -5.07 -10.71
CA LEU A 96 -10.04 -4.01 -11.01
C LEU A 96 -9.10 -4.38 -12.16
N ALA A 97 -8.65 -5.64 -12.24
CA ALA A 97 -7.77 -6.09 -13.31
C ALA A 97 -8.36 -5.89 -14.73
N PRO A 98 -9.61 -6.32 -15.02
CA PRO A 98 -10.26 -6.05 -16.30
C PRO A 98 -10.39 -4.55 -16.60
N GLN A 99 -10.66 -3.73 -15.59
CA GLN A 99 -10.82 -2.29 -15.77
C GLN A 99 -9.50 -1.60 -16.15
N ILE A 100 -8.41 -1.95 -15.45
CA ILE A 100 -7.06 -1.43 -15.71
C ILE A 100 -6.62 -1.82 -17.13
N THR A 101 -6.74 -3.10 -17.47
CA THR A 101 -6.29 -3.63 -18.78
C THR A 101 -7.13 -3.16 -19.97
N LYS A 102 -8.42 -2.84 -19.76
CA LYS A 102 -9.27 -2.26 -20.80
C LYS A 102 -8.98 -0.77 -21.05
N THR A 103 -8.58 -0.03 -20.02
CA THR A 103 -8.47 1.44 -20.08
C THR A 103 -7.06 1.91 -20.42
N LEU A 104 -6.05 1.21 -19.93
CA LEU A 104 -4.65 1.63 -20.04
C LEU A 104 -3.87 0.74 -21.01
N HIS A 105 -2.94 1.35 -21.74
CA HIS A 105 -2.00 0.60 -22.56
C HIS A 105 -0.97 -0.14 -21.69
N PRO A 106 -0.41 -1.28 -22.16
CA PRO A 106 0.55 -2.06 -21.38
C PRO A 106 1.75 -1.26 -20.84
N HIS A 107 2.28 -0.31 -21.62
CA HIS A 107 3.41 0.54 -21.18
C HIS A 107 3.01 1.53 -20.07
N GLN A 108 1.74 1.98 -20.03
CA GLN A 108 1.22 2.82 -18.96
C GLN A 108 1.08 1.99 -17.68
N ILE A 109 0.52 0.79 -17.77
CA ILE A 109 0.39 -0.16 -16.65
C ILE A 109 1.77 -0.44 -16.05
N ALA A 110 2.76 -0.74 -16.89
CA ALA A 110 4.13 -1.00 -16.46
C ALA A 110 4.85 0.22 -15.86
N SER A 111 4.30 1.43 -16.05
CA SER A 111 4.86 2.68 -15.50
C SER A 111 4.22 3.08 -14.16
N ILE A 112 3.12 2.47 -13.75
CA ILE A 112 2.46 2.74 -12.44
C ILE A 112 3.38 2.24 -11.32
N ARG A 113 3.69 3.11 -10.35
CA ARG A 113 4.49 2.74 -9.16
C ARG A 113 3.73 2.86 -7.85
N HIS A 114 2.70 3.69 -7.78
CA HIS A 114 1.97 3.96 -6.54
C HIS A 114 0.48 3.71 -6.76
N LEU A 115 -0.07 2.73 -6.04
CA LEU A 115 -1.47 2.37 -6.16
C LEU A 115 -2.11 2.25 -4.77
N ARG A 116 -3.35 2.71 -4.66
CA ARG A 116 -4.17 2.60 -3.46
C ARG A 116 -5.44 1.87 -3.77
N LEU A 117 -5.76 0.89 -2.95
CA LEU A 117 -6.99 0.14 -3.01
C LEU A 117 -7.79 0.44 -1.74
N VAL A 118 -8.93 1.12 -1.90
CA VAL A 118 -9.88 1.28 -0.80
C VAL A 118 -10.61 -0.05 -0.62
N ALA A 119 -10.28 -0.75 0.46
CA ALA A 119 -10.69 -2.11 0.70
C ALA A 119 -11.79 -2.22 1.77
N GLY A 120 -12.87 -2.90 1.41
CA GLY A 120 -13.78 -3.55 2.35
C GLY A 120 -13.63 -5.07 2.28
N ALA A 121 -14.55 -5.81 2.91
CA ALA A 121 -14.50 -7.27 2.96
C ALA A 121 -14.44 -7.94 1.58
N HIS A 122 -15.07 -7.36 0.55
CA HIS A 122 -15.02 -7.91 -0.81
C HIS A 122 -13.64 -7.78 -1.44
N GLN A 123 -12.98 -6.63 -1.29
CA GLN A 123 -11.61 -6.40 -1.80
C GLN A 123 -10.61 -7.27 -1.09
N PHE A 124 -10.76 -7.48 0.22
CA PHE A 124 -9.91 -8.42 0.95
C PHE A 124 -10.03 -9.84 0.37
N ARG A 125 -11.25 -10.33 0.10
CA ARG A 125 -11.43 -11.63 -0.56
C ARG A 125 -10.83 -11.67 -1.96
N ASP A 126 -11.03 -10.63 -2.76
CA ASP A 126 -10.46 -10.55 -4.11
C ASP A 126 -8.93 -10.58 -4.07
N MET A 127 -8.33 -9.84 -3.14
CA MET A 127 -6.89 -9.82 -2.89
C MET A 127 -6.34 -11.22 -2.57
N CYS A 128 -7.10 -12.05 -1.87
CA CYS A 128 -6.72 -13.43 -1.56
C CYS A 128 -6.68 -14.33 -2.82
N THR A 129 -7.35 -13.93 -3.91
CA THR A 129 -7.32 -14.65 -5.20
C THR A 129 -6.11 -14.29 -6.07
N TRP A 130 -5.31 -13.30 -5.65
CA TRP A 130 -4.07 -12.97 -6.34
C TRP A 130 -3.08 -14.13 -6.19
N ARG A 131 -2.49 -14.54 -7.32
CA ARG A 131 -1.52 -15.61 -7.40
C ARG A 131 -0.16 -15.11 -6.95
N GLN A 132 0.57 -14.44 -7.83
CA GLN A 132 1.95 -14.00 -7.58
C GLN A 132 2.08 -12.48 -7.63
N HIS A 133 1.28 -11.80 -8.45
CA HIS A 133 1.35 -10.35 -8.61
C HIS A 133 0.04 -9.68 -8.22
N ALA A 134 0.12 -8.42 -7.81
CA ALA A 134 -1.06 -7.62 -7.51
C ALA A 134 -2.03 -7.63 -8.71
N PHE A 135 -3.31 -7.90 -8.43
CA PHE A 135 -4.37 -8.03 -9.45
C PHE A 135 -4.11 -9.11 -10.53
N ASN A 136 -3.16 -10.03 -10.30
CA ASN A 136 -2.67 -10.98 -11.31
C ASN A 136 -2.09 -10.30 -12.56
N LEU A 137 -1.48 -9.11 -12.40
CA LEU A 137 -0.85 -8.36 -13.49
C LEU A 137 0.69 -8.39 -13.35
N PRO A 138 1.42 -9.27 -14.06
CA PRO A 138 2.87 -9.41 -13.91
C PRO A 138 3.67 -8.19 -14.37
N THR A 139 3.08 -7.34 -15.22
CA THR A 139 3.72 -6.09 -15.66
C THR A 139 3.64 -4.98 -14.63
N LEU A 140 2.84 -5.16 -13.57
CA LEU A 140 2.63 -4.15 -12.54
C LEU A 140 3.68 -4.30 -11.44
N HIS A 141 4.73 -3.48 -11.52
CA HIS A 141 5.74 -3.35 -10.47
C HIS A 141 5.47 -2.09 -9.67
N LEU A 142 5.07 -2.25 -8.41
CA LEU A 142 4.67 -1.16 -7.52
C LEU A 142 5.79 -0.85 -6.54
N ALA A 143 6.20 0.42 -6.48
CA ALA A 143 6.99 0.92 -5.36
C ALA A 143 6.14 0.96 -4.07
N THR A 144 4.84 1.20 -4.18
CA THR A 144 3.93 1.18 -3.03
C THR A 144 2.54 0.71 -3.42
N LEU A 145 2.01 -0.25 -2.65
CA LEU A 145 0.62 -0.66 -2.67
C LEU A 145 -0.04 -0.35 -1.31
N ASP A 146 -0.94 0.63 -1.29
CA ASP A 146 -1.70 0.99 -0.08
C ASP A 146 -3.06 0.26 -0.08
N ILE A 147 -3.28 -0.63 0.89
CA ILE A 147 -4.59 -1.20 1.21
C ILE A 147 -5.25 -0.32 2.29
N VAL A 148 -6.14 0.55 1.84
CA VAL A 148 -6.78 1.57 2.67
C VAL A 148 -8.13 1.05 3.15
N PHE A 149 -8.32 0.88 4.45
CA PHE A 149 -9.60 0.43 4.98
C PHE A 149 -10.69 1.45 4.65
N HIS A 150 -11.82 0.99 4.13
CA HIS A 150 -12.92 1.88 3.79
C HIS A 150 -13.50 2.55 5.05
N SER A 151 -13.44 3.88 5.11
CA SER A 151 -13.99 4.66 6.23
C SER A 151 -15.52 4.63 6.20
N SER A 152 -16.13 3.70 6.92
CA SER A 152 -17.58 3.60 7.09
C SER A 152 -17.95 3.47 8.57
N GLY A 153 -19.24 3.62 8.87
CA GLY A 153 -19.79 3.36 10.21
C GLY A 153 -19.86 1.86 10.57
N TYR A 154 -19.42 0.96 9.68
CA TYR A 154 -19.45 -0.48 9.91
C TYR A 154 -18.12 -0.99 10.44
N TRP A 155 -18.19 -2.04 11.26
CA TRP A 155 -17.00 -2.72 11.75
C TRP A 155 -16.36 -3.56 10.65
N HIS A 156 -15.06 -3.42 10.49
CA HIS A 156 -14.21 -4.29 9.69
C HIS A 156 -13.71 -5.44 10.54
N TYR A 157 -13.70 -6.64 9.95
CA TYR A 157 -13.23 -7.89 10.57
C TYR A 157 -12.02 -8.43 9.80
N PRO A 158 -10.88 -7.70 9.77
CA PRO A 158 -9.72 -8.15 9.00
C PRO A 158 -9.10 -9.42 9.57
N ALA A 159 -9.40 -9.75 10.84
CA ALA A 159 -9.01 -11.00 11.48
C ALA A 159 -9.46 -12.23 10.67
N ASP A 160 -10.62 -12.17 10.01
CA ASP A 160 -11.18 -13.27 9.21
C ASP A 160 -10.33 -13.59 7.97
N PHE A 161 -9.49 -12.64 7.53
CA PHE A 161 -8.63 -12.77 6.35
C PHE A 161 -7.15 -12.93 6.69
N THR A 162 -6.79 -13.05 7.98
CA THR A 162 -5.38 -13.05 8.43
C THR A 162 -4.56 -14.16 7.75
N ALA A 163 -5.10 -15.38 7.72
CA ALA A 163 -4.43 -16.51 7.09
C ALA A 163 -4.22 -16.28 5.59
N ASP A 164 -5.25 -15.82 4.89
CA ASP A 164 -5.15 -15.57 3.45
C ASP A 164 -4.19 -14.44 3.11
N VAL A 165 -4.16 -13.38 3.94
CA VAL A 165 -3.18 -12.28 3.83
C VAL A 165 -1.76 -12.82 4.00
N VAL A 166 -1.50 -13.65 5.02
CA VAL A 166 -0.16 -14.23 5.22
C VAL A 166 0.23 -15.15 4.06
N GLN A 167 -0.69 -15.96 3.57
CA GLN A 167 -0.44 -16.79 2.39
C GLN A 167 -0.17 -15.93 1.15
N LEU A 168 -0.81 -14.76 1.02
CA LEU A 168 -0.51 -13.81 -0.05
C LEU A 168 0.89 -13.23 0.09
N LEU A 169 1.29 -12.79 1.29
CA LEU A 169 2.61 -12.23 1.53
C LEU A 169 3.74 -13.17 1.13
N ARG A 170 3.57 -14.49 1.33
CA ARG A 170 4.57 -15.50 0.94
C ARG A 170 4.80 -15.61 -0.56
N ARG A 171 3.84 -15.21 -1.39
CA ARG A 171 3.86 -15.39 -2.86
C ARG A 171 3.81 -14.08 -3.65
N LEU A 172 3.53 -12.96 -2.97
CA LEU A 172 3.39 -11.65 -3.61
C LEU A 172 4.76 -11.13 -4.05
N GLU A 173 4.85 -10.78 -5.33
CA GLU A 173 6.04 -10.24 -5.98
C GLU A 173 5.70 -8.96 -6.77
N GLY A 174 6.74 -8.17 -7.05
CA GLY A 174 6.62 -6.92 -7.79
C GLY A 174 6.00 -5.79 -6.96
N VAL A 175 6.07 -5.88 -5.62
CA VAL A 175 5.63 -4.84 -4.70
C VAL A 175 6.76 -4.57 -3.70
N ASP A 176 7.34 -3.37 -3.74
CA ASP A 176 8.46 -3.01 -2.86
C ASP A 176 7.97 -2.70 -1.44
N ALA A 177 6.81 -2.04 -1.32
CA ALA A 177 6.17 -1.75 -0.05
C ALA A 177 4.66 -1.99 -0.11
N LEU A 178 4.14 -2.81 0.81
CA LEU A 178 2.72 -3.03 1.03
C LEU A 178 2.31 -2.35 2.35
N ARG A 179 1.33 -1.44 2.29
CA ARG A 179 0.87 -0.70 3.46
C ARG A 179 -0.60 -0.96 3.72
N PHE A 180 -0.95 -1.22 4.97
CA PHE A 180 -2.33 -1.19 5.42
C PHE A 180 -2.58 0.11 6.18
N VAL A 181 -3.60 0.86 5.76
CA VAL A 181 -3.92 2.17 6.34
C VAL A 181 -5.30 2.11 6.98
N ARG A 182 -5.41 2.40 8.28
CA ARG A 182 -6.68 2.36 9.01
C ARG A 182 -7.72 3.33 8.46
N ASN A 183 -7.30 4.53 8.02
CA ASN A 183 -8.16 5.52 7.36
C ASN A 183 -9.46 5.80 8.14
N GLY A 184 -9.35 6.03 9.46
CA GLY A 184 -10.51 6.30 10.31
C GLY A 184 -11.51 5.14 10.47
N ALA A 185 -11.25 3.97 9.89
CA ALA A 185 -12.16 2.84 9.93
C ALA A 185 -12.28 2.22 11.34
N LEU A 186 -13.45 1.65 11.61
CA LEU A 186 -13.74 0.89 12.81
C LEU A 186 -13.23 -0.55 12.63
N VAL A 187 -12.10 -0.90 13.23
CA VAL A 187 -11.50 -2.23 13.15
C VAL A 187 -11.79 -3.02 14.41
N LYS A 188 -12.49 -4.15 14.28
CA LYS A 188 -12.85 -4.98 15.44
C LYS A 188 -11.61 -5.56 16.08
N GLY A 189 -11.46 -5.35 17.39
CA GLY A 189 -10.31 -5.82 18.17
C GLY A 189 -9.08 -4.91 18.09
N GLY A 190 -9.14 -3.80 17.34
CA GLY A 190 -8.04 -2.86 17.18
C GLY A 190 -7.20 -3.12 15.94
N PHE A 191 -6.72 -2.04 15.30
CA PHE A 191 -5.91 -2.15 14.08
C PHE A 191 -4.52 -2.70 14.39
N LYS A 192 -3.85 -2.19 15.44
CA LYS A 192 -2.54 -2.67 15.90
C LYS A 192 -2.57 -4.15 16.30
N THR A 193 -3.59 -4.55 17.06
CA THR A 193 -3.83 -5.95 17.44
C THR A 193 -3.93 -6.88 16.23
N TRP A 194 -4.62 -6.46 15.16
CA TRP A 194 -4.67 -7.23 13.93
C TRP A 194 -3.30 -7.30 13.24
N CYS A 195 -2.53 -6.21 13.21
CA CYS A 195 -1.17 -6.20 12.66
C CYS A 195 -0.25 -7.15 13.42
N ASN A 196 -0.30 -7.15 14.76
CA ASN A 196 0.42 -8.09 15.60
C ASN A 196 0.05 -9.55 15.26
N ARG A 197 -1.23 -9.85 14.99
CA ARG A 197 -1.67 -11.19 14.55
C ARG A 197 -1.12 -11.57 13.19
N VAL A 198 -1.06 -10.64 12.24
CA VAL A 198 -0.43 -10.87 10.92
C VAL A 198 1.05 -11.23 11.13
N VAL A 199 1.80 -10.42 11.87
CA VAL A 199 3.23 -10.68 12.15
C VAL A 199 3.43 -12.04 12.84
N ALA A 200 2.64 -12.34 13.87
CA ALA A 200 2.71 -13.62 14.58
C ALA A 200 2.53 -14.80 13.62
N LEU A 201 1.56 -14.70 12.71
CA LEU A 201 1.26 -15.77 11.77
C LEU A 201 2.29 -15.84 10.64
N VAL A 202 2.86 -14.73 10.17
CA VAL A 202 3.99 -14.72 9.22
C VAL A 202 5.16 -15.51 9.81
N LEU A 203 5.57 -15.20 11.04
CA LEU A 203 6.70 -15.87 11.69
C LEU A 203 6.45 -17.38 11.91
N LYS A 204 5.22 -17.73 12.30
CA LYS A 204 4.81 -19.12 12.52
C LYS A 204 4.77 -19.92 11.22
N GLU A 205 4.13 -19.39 10.19
CA GLU A 205 4.05 -20.05 8.88
C GLU A 205 5.43 -20.17 8.25
N ASP A 206 6.30 -19.16 8.40
CA ASP A 206 7.65 -19.22 7.86
C ASP A 206 8.48 -20.34 8.49
N HIS A 207 8.48 -20.44 9.82
CA HIS A 207 9.16 -21.54 10.53
C HIS A 207 8.62 -22.91 10.08
N TRP A 208 7.29 -23.09 10.07
CA TRP A 208 6.68 -24.35 9.66
C TRP A 208 7.06 -24.72 8.22
N ASN A 209 6.97 -23.79 7.26
CA ASN A 209 7.31 -24.06 5.86
C ASN A 209 8.80 -24.36 5.64
N ARG A 210 9.68 -23.79 6.47
CA ARG A 210 11.13 -23.98 6.37
C ARG A 210 11.61 -25.31 6.95
N TYR A 211 10.97 -25.81 8.03
CA TYR A 211 11.50 -26.95 8.80
C TYR A 211 10.52 -28.11 8.99
N ASP A 212 9.23 -27.83 9.16
CA ASP A 212 8.25 -28.83 9.59
C ASP A 212 7.36 -29.35 8.44
N ALA A 213 7.25 -28.60 7.35
CA ALA A 213 6.39 -28.94 6.24
C ALA A 213 6.87 -30.20 5.49
N PRO A 214 5.95 -31.07 5.04
CA PRO A 214 6.32 -32.16 4.15
C PRO A 214 6.98 -31.63 2.87
N GLY A 215 8.24 -32.01 2.64
CA GLY A 215 9.02 -31.50 1.50
C GLY A 215 9.71 -30.15 1.74
N ALA A 216 9.84 -29.72 3.00
CA ALA A 216 10.63 -28.56 3.39
C ALA A 216 12.10 -28.64 2.88
N PRO A 217 12.74 -27.49 2.58
CA PRO A 217 12.24 -26.13 2.79
C PRO A 217 11.34 -25.62 1.65
N VAL A 218 10.20 -25.03 2.00
CA VAL A 218 9.36 -24.24 1.08
C VAL A 218 9.57 -22.76 1.39
N LEU A 219 10.41 -22.10 0.61
CA LEU A 219 10.76 -20.69 0.83
C LEU A 219 9.68 -19.76 0.25
N GLU A 220 9.48 -18.64 0.90
CA GLU A 220 8.69 -17.52 0.40
C GLU A 220 9.37 -16.84 -0.79
N ALA A 221 8.57 -16.28 -1.69
CA ALA A 221 9.06 -15.48 -2.81
C ALA A 221 9.62 -14.13 -2.33
N THR A 222 9.00 -13.55 -1.30
CA THR A 222 9.37 -12.25 -0.74
C THR A 222 9.36 -12.31 0.78
N TRP A 223 10.50 -11.98 1.39
CA TRP A 223 10.58 -11.74 2.82
C TRP A 223 10.25 -10.27 3.12
N TRP A 224 9.48 -10.02 4.17
CA TRP A 224 9.01 -8.70 4.54
C TRP A 224 9.60 -8.27 5.86
N THR A 225 10.12 -7.04 5.94
CA THR A 225 10.27 -6.34 7.21
C THR A 225 9.01 -5.53 7.48
N TRP A 226 8.69 -5.27 8.74
CA TRP A 226 7.47 -4.55 9.10
C TRP A 226 7.72 -3.43 10.09
N THR A 227 6.88 -2.40 10.00
CA THR A 227 6.82 -1.30 10.96
C THR A 227 5.38 -0.88 11.17
N PHE A 228 5.01 -0.63 12.42
CA PHE A 228 3.71 -0.04 12.75
C PHE A 228 3.91 1.42 13.17
N TRP A 229 3.30 2.32 12.42
CA TRP A 229 3.34 3.76 12.68
C TRP A 229 2.14 4.14 13.54
N ASP A 230 2.29 4.08 14.87
CA ASP A 230 1.19 4.30 15.83
C ASP A 230 0.44 5.61 15.58
N ARG A 231 1.17 6.70 15.30
CA ARG A 231 0.58 8.02 15.06
C ARG A 231 -0.30 8.03 13.81
N GLU A 232 0.21 7.49 12.71
CA GLU A 232 -0.44 7.51 11.41
C GLU A 232 -1.49 6.39 11.25
N GLN A 233 -1.43 5.37 12.12
CA GLN A 233 -2.22 4.14 12.03
C GLN A 233 -1.98 3.42 10.69
N VAL A 234 -0.69 3.26 10.37
CA VAL A 234 -0.20 2.58 9.16
C VAL A 234 0.64 1.37 9.56
N PHE A 235 0.35 0.23 8.96
CA PHE A 235 1.18 -0.98 9.06
C PHE A 235 1.87 -1.18 7.71
N GLU A 236 3.18 -1.02 7.70
CA GLU A 236 4.00 -1.09 6.50
C GLU A 236 4.81 -2.37 6.49
N LEU A 237 4.81 -3.06 5.36
CA LEU A 237 5.62 -4.21 5.03
C LEU A 237 6.53 -3.81 3.87
N VAL A 238 7.84 -3.88 4.06
CA VAL A 238 8.85 -3.56 3.03
C VAL A 238 9.55 -4.85 2.60
N ALA A 239 9.53 -5.12 1.30
CA ALA A 239 10.18 -6.27 0.71
C ALA A 239 11.70 -6.15 0.92
N MET A 240 12.33 -7.22 1.39
CA MET A 240 13.79 -7.30 1.45
C MET A 240 14.36 -7.73 0.10
N GLU A 241 15.44 -7.08 -0.32
CA GLU A 241 16.19 -7.50 -1.48
C GLU A 241 16.93 -8.82 -1.18
N GLY A 242 16.69 -9.82 -2.03
CA GLY A 242 17.39 -11.11 -2.00
C GLY A 242 16.61 -12.24 -1.33
N GLU A 243 16.84 -13.45 -1.83
CA GLU A 243 16.22 -14.67 -1.30
C GLU A 243 16.87 -15.05 0.04
N ARG A 244 16.07 -15.19 1.10
CA ARG A 244 16.53 -15.85 2.34
C ARG A 244 16.65 -17.34 2.08
N GLY A 245 17.82 -17.75 1.61
CA GLY A 245 18.16 -19.13 1.32
C GLY A 245 17.92 -20.08 2.51
N ALA A 246 17.98 -21.37 2.23
CA ALA A 246 17.88 -22.39 3.27
C ALA A 246 19.02 -22.21 4.29
N MET A 247 18.67 -22.22 5.57
CA MET A 247 19.61 -22.08 6.68
C MET A 247 19.29 -23.10 7.78
N PRO A 248 20.25 -23.46 8.65
CA PRO A 248 19.98 -24.28 9.82
C PRO A 248 19.01 -23.58 10.78
N GLU A 249 18.16 -24.37 11.44
CA GLU A 249 17.14 -23.86 12.35
C GLU A 249 17.73 -23.02 13.49
N GLU A 250 18.91 -23.39 14.03
CA GLU A 250 19.51 -22.61 15.11
C GLU A 250 19.94 -21.21 14.66
N VAL A 251 20.32 -21.05 13.40
CA VAL A 251 20.67 -19.74 12.81
C VAL A 251 19.41 -18.93 12.61
N TYR A 252 18.37 -19.54 12.05
CA TYR A 252 17.06 -18.91 11.87
C TYR A 252 16.46 -18.42 13.18
N MET A 253 16.48 -19.25 14.23
CA MET A 253 15.94 -18.86 15.53
C MET A 253 16.70 -17.71 16.18
N LYS A 254 18.01 -17.58 15.91
CA LYS A 254 18.79 -16.40 16.34
C LYS A 254 18.38 -15.13 15.61
N GLU A 255 18.06 -15.23 14.32
CA GLU A 255 17.61 -14.08 13.52
C GLU A 255 16.17 -13.66 13.85
N VAL A 256 15.28 -14.64 14.09
CA VAL A 256 13.86 -14.39 14.35
C VAL A 256 13.55 -14.11 15.83
N GLY A 257 14.39 -14.57 16.76
CA GLY A 257 14.22 -14.33 18.20
C GLY A 257 13.92 -12.86 18.57
N PRO A 258 14.72 -11.88 18.11
CA PRO A 258 14.46 -10.46 18.37
C PRO A 258 13.11 -9.96 17.84
N LEU A 259 12.62 -10.53 16.73
CA LEU A 259 11.32 -10.17 16.14
C LEU A 259 10.17 -10.70 17.01
N VAL A 260 10.30 -11.92 17.53
CA VAL A 260 9.33 -12.51 18.48
C VAL A 260 9.30 -11.71 19.78
N GLU A 261 10.46 -11.35 20.33
CA GLU A 261 10.54 -10.52 21.55
C GLU A 261 9.93 -9.13 21.36
N ALA A 262 10.14 -8.50 20.20
CA ALA A 262 9.50 -7.23 19.86
C ALA A 262 7.97 -7.38 19.75
N LEU A 263 7.49 -8.46 19.13
CA LEU A 263 6.08 -8.78 19.03
C LEU A 263 5.44 -9.02 20.41
N MET A 264 6.08 -9.79 21.28
CA MET A 264 5.59 -10.04 22.64
C MET A 264 5.44 -8.72 23.43
N ARG A 265 6.45 -7.85 23.37
CA ARG A 265 6.38 -6.53 24.00
C ARG A 265 5.25 -5.65 23.43
N SER A 266 5.02 -5.72 22.12
CA SER A 266 3.91 -5.01 21.46
C SER A 266 2.55 -5.49 21.99
N VAL A 267 2.34 -6.82 22.05
CA VAL A 267 1.09 -7.41 22.55
C VAL A 267 0.86 -7.10 24.03
N GLU A 268 1.89 -7.21 24.88
CA GLU A 268 1.79 -6.87 26.30
C GLU A 268 1.44 -5.39 26.54
N SER A 269 1.88 -4.49 25.66
CA SER A 269 1.54 -3.08 25.75
C SER A 269 0.06 -2.82 25.45
N GLU A 270 -0.55 -3.62 24.56
CA GLU A 270 -1.98 -3.52 24.23
C GLU A 270 -2.87 -4.02 25.38
N GLU A 271 -2.48 -5.10 26.06
CA GLU A 271 -3.24 -5.61 27.21
C GLU A 271 -3.26 -4.64 28.40
N ARG A 272 -2.24 -3.77 28.50
CA ARG A 272 -2.16 -2.71 29.51
C ARG A 272 -2.97 -1.47 29.15
N GLU A 273 -3.34 -1.27 27.89
CA GLU A 273 -4.28 -0.23 27.49
C GLU A 273 -5.72 -0.72 27.78
N PRO A 274 -6.41 -0.17 28.79
CA PRO A 274 -7.73 -0.66 29.15
C PRO A 274 -8.71 -0.44 28.01
N ASP A 275 -9.57 -1.44 27.82
CA ASP A 275 -10.71 -1.38 26.90
C ASP A 275 -11.50 -0.07 27.10
N PRO A 276 -11.64 0.79 26.07
CA PRO A 276 -12.35 2.06 26.17
C PRO A 276 -13.88 1.89 26.25
N ARG A 277 -14.40 0.65 26.37
CA ARG A 277 -15.81 0.43 26.71
C ARG A 277 -16.16 1.27 27.95
N PRO A 278 -17.14 2.19 27.88
CA PRO A 278 -17.69 2.76 29.10
C PRO A 278 -18.37 1.63 29.86
N ARG A 279 -17.86 1.33 31.06
CA ARG A 279 -18.65 0.72 32.11
C ARG A 279 -19.74 1.72 32.49
N GLY A 280 -20.86 1.67 31.79
CA GLY A 280 -22.05 2.47 32.09
C GLY A 280 -22.54 3.27 30.89
N MET A 281 -23.61 2.77 30.27
CA MET A 281 -24.73 3.57 29.75
C MET A 281 -25.84 2.60 29.33
N TRP A 282 -26.43 1.96 30.35
CA TRP A 282 -27.82 1.52 30.33
C TRP A 282 -28.39 1.99 31.67
N ALA A 283 -28.99 3.18 31.64
CA ALA A 283 -30.03 3.60 32.56
C ALA A 283 -31.35 3.52 31.77
#